data_AF-A0A1L7WSW1-F1
#
_entry.id   AF-A0A1L7WSW1-F1
#
_cell.length_a   1.000
_cell.length_b   1.000
_cell.length_c   1.000
_cell.angle_alpha   90.00
_cell.angle_beta   90.00
_cell.angle_gamma   90.00
#
_symmetry.space_group_name_H-M   'P 1'
#
loop_
_entity.id
_entity.type
_entity.pdbx_description
1 polymer ?
#
loop_
_entity_poly.entity_id
_entity_poly.type
_entity_poly.pdbx_seq_one_letter_code
_entity_poly.pdbx_strand_id
1 'polypeptide(L)'
;MSSQTSDSKRQGILQSETRYEAPLRSYGSPEEVIPGSYAMWLYPGHSLQQHFDVVLADLKVHISGTLHAIVKHVIYIASNVDDELLAAIRSDPGVDAVDFDYRAYLIE
;
A
#
# COMPACT_ATOMS: atom_id res chain seq x y z
N MET A 1 13.41 -59.11 -20.66
CA MET A 1 13.33 -57.70 -21.12
C MET A 1 11.87 -57.31 -21.23
N SER A 2 11.30 -56.69 -20.19
CA SER A 2 10.03 -55.98 -20.29
C SER A 2 10.04 -54.87 -19.25
N SER A 3 10.53 -53.72 -19.68
CA SER A 3 10.40 -52.45 -18.97
C SER A 3 9.07 -51.84 -19.39
N GLN A 4 8.17 -51.58 -18.44
CA GLN A 4 7.15 -50.56 -18.62
C GLN A 4 7.14 -49.66 -17.40
N THR A 5 7.42 -48.41 -17.71
CA THR A 5 7.76 -47.29 -16.85
C THR A 5 6.52 -46.69 -16.21
N SER A 6 6.70 -46.32 -14.95
CA SER A 6 5.83 -45.54 -14.10
C SER A 6 5.55 -44.16 -14.71
N ASP A 7 4.27 -43.83 -14.91
CA ASP A 7 3.85 -42.50 -15.34
C ASP A 7 3.13 -41.80 -14.17
N SER A 8 3.92 -41.34 -13.21
CA SER A 8 3.46 -40.58 -12.05
C SER A 8 3.42 -39.10 -12.40
N LYS A 9 2.32 -38.67 -13.05
CA LYS A 9 2.00 -37.24 -13.26
C LYS A 9 1.76 -36.54 -11.92
N ARG A 10 2.84 -36.06 -11.29
CA ARG A 10 2.76 -35.04 -10.23
C ARG A 10 2.50 -33.70 -10.89
N GLN A 11 1.22 -33.30 -10.93
CA GLN A 11 0.84 -31.92 -11.18
C GLN A 11 1.31 -31.09 -9.98
N GLY A 12 2.41 -30.36 -10.17
CA GLY A 12 2.83 -29.31 -9.25
C GLY A 12 1.84 -28.15 -9.35
N ILE A 13 1.03 -27.97 -8.32
CA ILE A 13 0.25 -26.74 -8.11
C ILE A 13 1.28 -25.66 -7.80
N LEU A 14 1.61 -24.82 -8.78
CA LEU A 14 2.27 -23.53 -8.57
C LEU A 14 1.28 -22.67 -7.77
N GLN A 15 1.37 -22.72 -6.45
CA GLN A 15 0.76 -21.71 -5.60
C GLN A 15 1.50 -20.41 -5.90
N SER A 16 0.91 -19.55 -6.71
CA SER A 16 1.36 -18.17 -6.80
C SER A 16 1.18 -17.56 -5.42
N GLU A 17 2.28 -17.32 -4.70
CA GLU A 17 2.27 -16.52 -3.48
C GLU A 17 1.74 -15.13 -3.85
N THR A 18 0.46 -14.89 -3.59
CA THR A 18 -0.13 -13.56 -3.72
C THR A 18 0.54 -12.69 -2.67
N ARG A 19 1.46 -11.83 -3.11
CA ARG A 19 2.06 -10.80 -2.25
C ARG A 19 0.94 -9.88 -1.79
N TYR A 20 1.02 -9.49 -0.52
CA TYR A 20 0.10 -8.51 0.04
C TYR A 20 0.21 -7.19 -0.74
N GLU A 21 -0.93 -6.58 -1.04
CA GLU A 21 -1.01 -5.26 -1.66
C GLU A 21 -2.21 -4.51 -1.08
N ALA A 22 -1.96 -3.45 -0.32
CA ALA A 22 -2.99 -2.62 0.27
C ALA A 22 -3.89 -2.03 -0.83
N PRO A 23 -5.22 -1.94 -0.61
CA PRO A 23 -6.14 -1.37 -1.60
C PRO A 23 -5.85 0.12 -1.84
N LEU A 24 -5.85 0.53 -3.11
CA LEU A 24 -5.85 1.93 -3.52
C LEU A 24 -7.30 2.38 -3.74
N ARG A 25 -7.79 3.33 -2.94
CA ARG A 25 -9.20 3.73 -2.91
C ARG A 25 -9.40 5.14 -3.46
N SER A 26 -10.52 5.32 -4.14
CA SER A 26 -10.92 6.58 -4.76
C SER A 26 -12.34 6.94 -4.29
N TYR A 27 -12.51 8.15 -3.75
CA TYR A 27 -13.77 8.60 -3.16
C TYR A 27 -14.35 9.87 -3.80
N GLY A 28 -13.56 10.60 -4.59
CA GLY A 28 -13.96 11.84 -5.24
C GLY A 28 -13.91 11.77 -6.78
N SER A 29 -14.08 12.92 -7.43
CA SER A 29 -13.95 13.01 -8.88
C SER A 29 -12.48 12.84 -9.30
N PRO A 30 -12.17 12.14 -10.40
CA PRO A 30 -10.82 12.08 -10.95
C PRO A 30 -10.20 13.47 -11.22
N GLU A 31 -11.03 14.48 -11.46
CA GLU A 31 -10.61 15.87 -11.70
C GLU A 31 -10.10 16.58 -10.43
N GLU A 32 -10.45 16.05 -9.26
CA GLU A 32 -10.11 16.62 -7.95
C GLU A 32 -8.88 15.94 -7.32
N VAL A 33 -8.43 14.81 -7.89
CA VAL A 33 -7.27 14.06 -7.43
C VAL A 33 -6.02 14.92 -7.56
N ILE A 34 -5.19 14.92 -6.51
CA ILE A 34 -3.87 15.57 -6.51
C ILE A 34 -2.84 14.50 -6.93
N PRO A 35 -2.28 14.56 -8.17
CA PRO A 35 -1.37 13.52 -8.64
C PRO A 35 -0.12 13.42 -7.77
N GLY A 36 0.28 12.20 -7.42
CA GLY A 36 1.44 11.95 -6.56
C GLY A 36 1.23 12.33 -5.09
N SER A 37 0.00 12.65 -4.68
CA SER A 37 -0.37 12.88 -3.29
C SER A 37 -1.41 11.86 -2.84
N TYR A 38 -1.19 11.29 -1.66
CA TYR A 38 -1.98 10.17 -1.13
C TYR A 38 -2.06 10.23 0.39
N ALA A 39 -3.15 9.70 0.94
CA ALA A 39 -3.30 9.47 2.37
C ALA A 39 -3.13 7.98 2.68
N MET A 40 -2.21 7.67 3.60
CA MET A 40 -1.91 6.30 3.99
C MET A 40 -2.54 6.00 5.34
N TRP A 41 -3.24 4.88 5.42
CA TRP A 41 -3.87 4.39 6.63
C TRP A 41 -3.06 3.22 7.15
N LEU A 42 -2.45 3.36 8.33
CA LEU A 42 -1.76 2.26 8.99
C LEU A 42 -2.69 1.55 9.97
N TYR A 43 -2.58 0.21 10.03
CA TYR A 43 -3.32 -0.58 11.01
C TYR A 43 -3.03 -0.11 12.45
N PRO A 44 -4.01 -0.24 13.37
CA PRO A 44 -3.79 0.10 14.77
C PRO A 44 -2.62 -0.66 15.38
N GLY A 45 -1.68 0.06 15.99
CA GLY A 45 -0.47 -0.52 16.56
C GLY A 45 0.72 -0.62 15.60
N HIS A 46 0.54 -0.32 14.31
CA HIS A 46 1.64 -0.14 13.36
C HIS A 46 2.08 1.33 13.37
N SER A 47 3.32 1.56 13.77
CA SER A 47 3.90 2.91 13.86
C SER A 47 4.46 3.38 12.52
N LEU A 48 4.58 4.70 12.34
CA LEU A 48 5.27 5.28 11.19
C LEU A 48 6.70 4.75 11.04
N GLN A 49 7.42 4.57 12.15
CA GLN A 49 8.80 4.08 12.08
C GLN A 49 8.85 2.63 11.55
N GLN A 50 7.97 1.74 12.03
CA GLN A 50 7.88 0.37 11.51
C GLN A 50 7.54 0.36 10.02
N HIS A 51 6.66 1.27 9.58
CA HIS A 51 6.34 1.43 8.17
C HIS A 51 7.57 1.87 7.35
N PHE A 52 8.33 2.86 7.84
CA PHE A 52 9.53 3.35 7.15
C PHE A 52 10.61 2.26 7.00
N ASP A 53 10.76 1.44 8.03
CA ASP A 53 11.72 0.32 8.01
C ASP A 53 11.35 -0.75 6.96
N VAL A 54 10.07 -0.89 6.61
CA VAL A 54 9.59 -1.84 5.59
C VAL A 54 9.72 -1.27 4.17
N VAL A 55 9.38 0.00 3.97
CA VAL A 55 9.40 0.63 2.64
C VAL A 55 10.84 0.85 2.14
N LEU A 56 11.84 0.81 3.04
CA LEU A 56 13.26 0.98 2.73
C LEU A 56 13.57 2.31 2.01
N ALA A 57 12.72 3.32 2.20
CA ALA A 57 12.86 4.66 1.66
C ALA A 57 12.70 5.70 2.79
N ASP A 58 13.35 6.86 2.64
CA ASP A 58 13.15 7.97 3.57
C ASP A 58 11.83 8.67 3.29
N LEU A 59 10.74 8.12 3.82
CA LEU A 59 9.40 8.68 3.65
C LEU A 59 9.22 10.07 4.29
N LYS A 60 10.12 10.48 5.20
CA LYS A 60 9.97 11.76 5.91
C LYS A 60 9.99 12.97 4.99
N VAL A 61 10.73 12.89 3.87
CA VAL A 61 10.79 14.00 2.90
C VAL A 61 9.50 14.12 2.08
N HIS A 62 8.67 13.08 2.06
CA HIS A 62 7.41 13.04 1.35
C HIS A 62 6.21 13.44 2.24
N ILE A 63 6.34 13.33 3.57
CA ILE A 63 5.21 13.58 4.49
C ILE A 63 4.89 15.07 4.56
N SER A 64 3.69 15.43 4.10
CA SER A 64 3.14 16.78 4.17
C SER A 64 2.29 17.01 5.43
N GLY A 65 1.83 15.94 6.09
CA GLY A 65 1.11 16.03 7.35
C GLY A 65 0.81 14.67 7.96
N THR A 66 0.58 14.65 9.28
CA THR A 66 0.12 13.47 10.02
C THR A 66 -1.18 13.78 10.73
N LEU A 67 -2.17 12.92 10.55
CA LEU A 67 -3.46 13.00 11.23
C LEU A 67 -3.50 11.92 12.31
N HIS A 68 -3.21 12.34 13.53
CA HIS A 68 -3.43 11.53 14.74
C HIS A 68 -4.87 11.76 15.20
N ALA A 69 -5.85 11.42 14.36
CA ALA A 69 -7.26 11.58 14.72
C ALA A 69 -7.68 10.48 15.73
N ILE A 70 -8.83 10.69 16.39
CA ILE A 70 -9.45 9.84 17.43
C ILE A 70 -9.65 8.37 17.01
N VAL A 71 -9.48 8.07 15.72
CA VAL A 71 -9.44 6.72 15.16
C VAL A 71 -8.14 6.04 15.56
N LYS A 72 -8.21 4.75 15.92
CA LYS A 72 -7.05 3.95 16.34
C LYS A 72 -5.97 3.77 15.25
N HIS A 73 -6.10 4.42 14.10
CA HIS A 73 -5.20 4.33 12.95
C HIS A 73 -4.25 5.52 12.95
N VAL A 74 -3.02 5.27 12.52
CA VAL A 74 -2.09 6.35 12.18
C VAL A 74 -2.33 6.70 10.71
N ILE A 75 -2.64 7.97 10.44
CA ILE A 75 -2.87 8.44 9.08
C ILE A 75 -1.83 9.50 8.76
N TYR A 76 -1.22 9.42 7.58
CA TYR A 76 -0.33 10.47 7.09
C TYR A 76 -0.59 10.76 5.62
N ILE A 77 -0.30 12.00 5.22
CA ILE A 77 -0.36 12.44 3.83
C ILE A 77 1.07 12.52 3.32
N ALA A 78 1.31 11.91 2.15
CA ALA A 78 2.58 12.02 1.45
C ALA A 78 2.39 12.57 0.05
N SER A 79 3.33 13.41 -0.36
CA SER A 79 3.37 14.06 -1.67
C SER A 79 4.67 13.71 -2.41
N ASN A 80 4.67 13.92 -3.73
CA ASN A 80 5.76 13.48 -4.63
C ASN A 80 6.01 11.96 -4.55
N VAL A 81 4.95 11.18 -4.40
CA VAL A 81 5.01 9.71 -4.41
C VAL A 81 4.86 9.22 -5.84
N ASP A 82 5.91 8.60 -6.38
CA ASP A 82 5.88 7.95 -7.69
C ASP A 82 5.32 6.53 -7.61
N ASP A 83 5.19 5.86 -8.76
CA ASP A 83 4.58 4.53 -8.85
C ASP A 83 5.41 3.46 -8.12
N GLU A 84 6.73 3.59 -8.09
CA GLU A 84 7.63 2.64 -7.40
C GLU A 84 7.47 2.76 -5.89
N LEU A 85 7.50 3.99 -5.37
CA LEU A 85 7.30 4.28 -3.96
C LEU A 85 5.88 3.91 -3.53
N LEU A 86 4.86 4.19 -4.35
CA LEU A 86 3.48 3.80 -4.10
C LEU A 86 3.35 2.27 -4.00
N ALA A 87 3.97 1.53 -4.91
CA ALA A 87 3.97 0.07 -4.87
C ALA A 87 4.68 -0.48 -3.63
N ALA A 88 5.81 0.12 -3.24
CA ALA A 88 6.55 -0.25 -2.03
C ALA A 88 5.73 -0.01 -0.75
N ILE A 89 5.08 1.16 -0.65
CA ILE A 89 4.16 1.50 0.45
C ILE A 89 3.03 0.47 0.53
N ARG A 90 2.37 0.18 -0.59
CA ARG A 90 1.24 -0.75 -0.64
C ARG A 90 1.64 -2.20 -0.36
N SER A 91 2.92 -2.53 -0.48
CA SER A 91 3.43 -3.87 -0.14
C SER A 91 3.64 -4.09 1.36
N ASP A 92 3.57 -3.04 2.19
CA ASP A 92 3.67 -3.17 3.66
C ASP A 92 2.37 -3.74 4.25
N PRO A 93 2.38 -4.92 4.90
CA PRO A 93 1.21 -5.50 5.56
C PRO A 93 0.64 -4.65 6.71
N GLY A 94 1.39 -3.68 7.22
CA GLY A 94 0.92 -2.73 8.22
C GLY A 94 0.14 -1.54 7.66
N VAL A 95 0.04 -1.40 6.33
CA VAL A 95 -0.83 -0.44 5.66
C VAL A 95 -2.21 -1.08 5.49
N ASP A 96 -3.26 -0.48 6.02
CA ASP A 96 -4.65 -0.94 5.83
C ASP A 96 -5.18 -0.52 4.44
N ALA A 97 -4.89 0.71 4.03
CA ALA A 97 -5.30 1.25 2.75
C ALA A 97 -4.50 2.48 2.33
N VAL A 98 -4.55 2.79 1.04
CA VAL A 98 -4.07 4.05 0.46
C VAL A 98 -5.23 4.74 -0.22
N ASP A 99 -5.43 6.02 0.09
CA ASP A 99 -6.43 6.86 -0.57
C ASP A 99 -5.73 7.86 -1.48
N PHE A 100 -6.35 8.14 -2.63
CA PHE A 100 -6.00 9.36 -3.37
C PHE A 100 -6.24 10.58 -2.47
N ASP A 101 -5.33 11.55 -2.57
CA ASP A 101 -5.54 12.86 -1.98
C ASP A 101 -6.38 13.73 -2.94
N TYR A 102 -7.25 14.55 -2.37
CA TYR A 102 -8.21 15.36 -3.12
C TYR A 102 -8.09 16.82 -2.71
N ARG A 103 -8.29 17.73 -3.67
CA ARG A 103 -8.40 19.16 -3.36
C ARG A 103 -9.63 19.37 -2.47
N ALA A 104 -9.40 19.73 -1.20
CA ALA A 104 -10.46 20.20 -0.35
C ALA A 104 -10.94 21.56 -0.87
N TYR A 105 -12.15 21.63 -1.42
CA TYR A 105 -12.85 22.90 -1.52
C TYR A 105 -13.28 23.28 -0.11
N LEU A 106 -12.52 24.15 0.53
CA LEU A 106 -13.06 24.89 1.66
C LEU A 106 -14.21 25.72 1.11
N ILE A 107 -15.45 25.31 1.42
CA ILE A 107 -16.60 26.17 1.24
C ILE A 107 -16.43 27.27 2.30
N GLU A 108 -15.98 28.44 1.85
CA GLU A 108 -15.91 29.66 2.67
C GLU A 108 -17.31 30.15 3.08
#